data_AF-J0Q731-F1
#
_entry.id   AF-J0Q731-F1
#
_cell.length_a   1.000
_cell.length_b   1.000
_cell.length_c   1.000
_cell.angle_alpha   90.00
_cell.angle_beta   90.00
_cell.angle_gamma   90.00
#
_symmetry.space_group_name_H-M   'P 1'
#
loop_
_entity.id
_entity.type
_entity.pdbx_description
1 polymer ?
#
loop_
_entity_poly.entity_id
_entity_poly.type
_entity_poly.pdbx_seq_one_letter_code
_entity_poly.pdbx_strand_id
1 'polypeptide(L)'
;MNGYGNTGLELYGHSRGGMTLGNMLYSFKQKGVHGIADNTTINLFGPAYNAQDMANTLNYVSDGKQDYVNLENHKYDFVGGVIGGNPATFSKVLAGSNWWKETWKIFTTYPSVHACYGNADLACRRAYGNSYKHRQKIYSNKSGRKK
;
A
#
# COMPACT_ATOMS: atom_id res chain seq x y z
N MET A 1 -13.63 -14.75 -12.68
CA MET A 1 -13.81 -13.47 -13.41
C MET A 1 -14.04 -13.82 -14.88
N ASN A 2 -15.19 -13.49 -15.46
CA ASN A 2 -15.50 -13.79 -16.87
C ASN A 2 -15.47 -12.48 -17.67
N GLY A 3 -14.43 -12.26 -18.47
CA GLY A 3 -14.29 -11.12 -19.39
C GLY A 3 -12.98 -10.35 -19.26
N TYR A 4 -12.70 -9.76 -18.10
CA TYR A 4 -11.54 -8.86 -17.88
C TYR A 4 -10.80 -9.18 -16.57
N GLY A 5 -9.49 -8.89 -16.53
CA GLY A 5 -8.63 -9.11 -15.35
C GLY A 5 -7.96 -10.49 -15.26
N ASN A 6 -8.26 -11.42 -16.18
CA ASN A 6 -7.63 -12.75 -16.22
C ASN A 6 -6.19 -12.72 -16.77
N THR A 7 -5.83 -11.71 -17.54
CA THR A 7 -4.48 -11.53 -18.12
C THR A 7 -3.58 -10.62 -17.29
N GLY A 8 -4.10 -10.10 -16.17
CA GLY A 8 -3.43 -9.10 -15.35
C GLY A 8 -4.46 -8.12 -14.79
N LEU A 9 -4.56 -8.04 -13.47
CA LEU A 9 -5.38 -7.02 -12.80
C LEU A 9 -4.46 -6.14 -11.96
N GLU A 10 -4.45 -4.84 -12.23
CA GLU A 10 -3.72 -3.88 -11.41
C GLU A 10 -4.69 -3.11 -10.51
N LEU A 11 -4.41 -3.13 -9.21
CA LEU A 11 -5.17 -2.40 -8.21
C LEU A 11 -4.26 -1.41 -7.50
N TYR A 12 -4.74 -0.18 -7.36
CA TYR A 12 -4.02 0.92 -6.73
C TYR A 12 -4.83 1.44 -5.54
N GLY A 13 -4.24 1.39 -4.35
CA GLY A 13 -4.90 1.78 -3.10
C GLY A 13 -4.13 2.88 -2.39
N HIS A 14 -4.65 4.11 -2.43
CA HIS A 14 -4.13 5.23 -1.66
C HIS A 14 -5.00 5.52 -0.44
N SER A 15 -4.40 5.81 0.73
CA SER A 15 -5.15 6.22 1.92
C SER A 15 -6.28 5.22 2.26
N ARG A 16 -7.51 5.70 2.43
CA ARG A 16 -8.71 4.87 2.61
C ARG A 16 -9.02 3.96 1.42
N GLY A 17 -8.55 4.27 0.21
CA GLY A 17 -8.64 3.37 -0.94
C GLY A 17 -7.94 2.03 -0.71
N GLY A 18 -6.85 2.01 0.06
CA GLY A 18 -6.21 0.77 0.52
C GLY A 18 -7.14 -0.09 1.39
N MET A 19 -7.97 0.55 2.23
CA MET A 19 -8.99 -0.14 3.04
C MET A 19 -10.13 -0.69 2.19
N THR A 20 -10.56 0.02 1.15
CA THR A 20 -11.54 -0.51 0.19
C THR A 20 -11.03 -1.80 -0.46
N LEU A 21 -9.79 -1.81 -0.95
CA LEU A 21 -9.19 -3.00 -1.54
C LEU A 21 -9.00 -4.14 -0.53
N GLY A 22 -8.55 -3.81 0.69
CA GLY A 22 -8.40 -4.77 1.78
C GLY A 22 -9.73 -5.45 2.15
N ASN A 23 -10.78 -4.65 2.33
CA ASN A 23 -12.13 -5.15 2.64
C ASN A 23 -12.72 -6.00 1.50
N MET A 24 -12.44 -5.64 0.24
CA MET A 24 -12.82 -6.46 -0.91
C MET A 24 -12.18 -7.85 -0.85
N LEU A 25 -10.85 -7.92 -0.67
CA LEU A 25 -10.14 -9.21 -0.55
C LEU A 25 -10.61 -10.00 0.67
N TYR A 26 -10.82 -9.33 1.80
CA TYR A 26 -11.31 -9.95 3.02
C TYR A 26 -12.71 -10.55 2.83
N SER A 27 -13.60 -9.85 2.10
CA SER A 27 -14.93 -10.34 1.75
C SER A 27 -14.87 -11.61 0.88
N PHE A 28 -13.95 -11.68 -0.09
CA PHE A 28 -13.72 -12.91 -0.86
C PHE A 28 -13.31 -14.07 0.05
N LYS A 29 -12.33 -13.84 0.93
CA LYS A 29 -11.90 -14.85 1.89
C LYS A 29 -13.04 -15.33 2.81
N GLN A 30 -13.85 -14.42 3.35
CA GLN A 30 -14.98 -14.75 4.22
C GLN A 30 -16.05 -15.59 3.51
N LYS A 31 -16.23 -15.38 2.21
CA LYS A 31 -17.14 -16.17 1.37
C LYS A 31 -16.52 -17.48 0.84
N GLY A 32 -15.30 -17.81 1.23
CA GLY A 32 -14.58 -18.97 0.73
C GLY A 32 -14.21 -18.88 -0.75
N VAL A 33 -14.11 -17.67 -1.31
CA VAL A 33 -13.68 -17.45 -2.70
C VAL A 33 -12.16 -17.52 -2.76
N HIS A 34 -11.64 -18.47 -3.52
CA HIS A 34 -10.22 -18.65 -3.79
C HIS A 34 -10.01 -19.15 -5.23
N GLY A 35 -8.76 -19.36 -5.64
CA GLY A 35 -8.41 -19.69 -7.03
C GLY A 35 -8.60 -18.55 -8.04
N ILE A 36 -8.69 -17.30 -7.56
CA ILE A 36 -8.79 -16.09 -8.40
C ILE A 36 -7.61 -15.15 -8.11
N ALA A 37 -7.44 -14.09 -8.90
CA ALA A 37 -6.43 -13.05 -8.63
C ALA A 37 -4.97 -13.56 -8.66
N ASP A 38 -4.70 -14.68 -9.32
CA ASP A 38 -3.36 -15.26 -9.49
C ASP A 38 -2.40 -14.34 -10.27
N ASN A 39 -2.93 -13.51 -11.16
CA ASN A 39 -2.17 -12.47 -11.86
C ASN A 39 -2.56 -11.05 -11.44
N THR A 40 -2.89 -10.85 -10.16
CA THR A 40 -3.22 -9.51 -9.62
C THR A 40 -1.99 -8.83 -9.04
N THR A 41 -1.76 -7.56 -9.38
CA THR A 41 -0.75 -6.71 -8.75
C THR A 41 -1.44 -5.64 -7.93
N ILE A 42 -1.17 -5.58 -6.63
CA ILE A 42 -1.71 -4.53 -5.75
C ILE A 42 -0.60 -3.57 -5.34
N ASN A 43 -0.81 -2.28 -5.59
CA ASN A 43 0.10 -1.19 -5.23
C ASN A 43 -0.56 -0.28 -4.18
N LEU A 44 0.08 -0.15 -3.03
CA LEU A 44 -0.43 0.61 -1.89
C LEU A 44 0.42 1.85 -1.63
N PHE A 45 -0.24 2.97 -1.36
CA PHE A 45 0.39 4.27 -1.12
C PHE A 45 -0.20 4.89 0.15
N GLY A 46 0.58 4.96 1.24
CA GLY A 46 0.11 5.38 2.55
C GLY A 46 -1.25 4.78 2.95
N PRO A 47 -1.45 3.45 2.79
CA PRO A 47 -2.78 2.86 2.90
C PRO A 47 -3.28 2.83 4.36
N ALA A 48 -4.57 3.07 4.55
CA ALA A 48 -5.23 2.90 5.86
C ALA A 48 -5.47 1.42 6.23
N TYR A 49 -4.99 0.48 5.40
CA TYR A 49 -5.10 -0.98 5.61
C TYR A 49 -3.71 -1.57 5.76
N ASN A 50 -3.59 -2.64 6.56
CA ASN A 50 -2.33 -3.30 6.77
C ASN A 50 -1.88 -4.11 5.55
N ALA A 51 -0.71 -3.78 5.00
CA ALA A 51 -0.16 -4.41 3.80
C ALA A 51 0.19 -5.89 4.02
N GLN A 52 0.61 -6.28 5.24
CA GLN A 52 0.90 -7.68 5.56
C GLN A 52 -0.39 -8.50 5.56
N ASP A 53 -1.48 -7.97 6.13
CA ASP A 53 -2.79 -8.63 6.11
C ASP A 53 -3.36 -8.72 4.69
N MET A 54 -3.14 -7.68 3.88
CA MET A 54 -3.53 -7.70 2.48
C MET A 54 -2.76 -8.77 1.70
N ALA A 55 -1.44 -8.87 1.88
CA ALA A 55 -0.62 -9.91 1.25
C ALA A 55 -1.05 -11.31 1.69
N ASN A 56 -1.34 -11.51 2.98
CA ASN A 56 -1.83 -12.79 3.50
C ASN A 56 -3.18 -13.18 2.90
N THR A 57 -4.08 -12.22 2.73
CA THR A 57 -5.41 -12.45 2.15
C THR A 57 -5.32 -12.69 0.64
N LEU A 58 -4.46 -11.96 -0.07
CA LEU A 58 -4.19 -12.18 -1.48
C LEU A 58 -3.58 -13.56 -1.75
N ASN A 59 -2.67 -14.01 -0.88
CA ASN A 59 -2.12 -15.37 -0.93
C ASN A 59 -3.22 -16.43 -0.78
N TYR A 60 -4.20 -16.23 0.11
CA TYR A 60 -5.33 -17.15 0.22
C TYR A 60 -6.21 -17.13 -1.03
N VAL A 61 -6.63 -15.94 -1.45
CA VAL A 61 -7.57 -15.77 -2.58
C VAL A 61 -6.99 -16.29 -3.89
N SER A 62 -5.66 -16.29 -4.04
CA SER A 62 -4.93 -16.76 -5.22
C SER A 62 -4.37 -18.18 -5.15
N ASP A 63 -4.73 -18.97 -4.13
CA ASP A 63 -4.15 -20.30 -3.90
C ASP A 63 -2.61 -20.30 -3.86
N GLY A 64 -2.04 -19.23 -3.28
CA GLY A 64 -0.59 -19.05 -3.15
C GLY A 64 0.13 -18.59 -4.42
N LYS A 65 -0.58 -18.35 -5.53
CA LYS A 65 0.03 -17.92 -6.81
C LYS A 65 0.45 -16.45 -6.81
N GLN A 66 -0.22 -15.61 -6.02
CA GLN A 66 0.16 -14.23 -5.76
C GLN A 66 0.26 -13.98 -4.25
N ASP A 67 1.47 -13.73 -3.79
CA ASP A 67 1.79 -13.74 -2.36
C ASP A 67 2.41 -12.44 -1.86
N TYR A 68 2.38 -11.36 -2.64
CA TYR A 68 2.87 -10.06 -2.17
C TYR A 68 2.01 -8.90 -2.64
N VAL A 69 2.13 -7.79 -1.91
CA VAL A 69 1.65 -6.48 -2.34
C VAL A 69 2.82 -5.49 -2.37
N ASN A 70 2.71 -4.44 -3.16
CA ASN A 70 3.68 -3.36 -3.17
C ASN A 70 3.25 -2.27 -2.19
N LEU A 71 4.18 -1.76 -1.40
CA LEU A 71 3.95 -0.69 -0.42
C LEU A 71 4.91 0.47 -0.66
N GLU A 72 4.35 1.67 -0.68
CA GLU A 72 5.05 2.93 -0.47
C GLU A 72 4.40 3.60 0.75
N ASN A 73 5.18 3.84 1.81
CA ASN A 73 4.67 4.44 3.03
C ASN A 73 5.73 5.34 3.67
N HIS A 74 5.41 6.61 3.85
CA HIS A 74 6.33 7.56 4.43
C HIS A 74 6.37 7.42 5.96
N LYS A 75 7.55 7.55 6.58
CA LYS A 75 7.76 7.42 8.04
C LYS A 75 6.82 8.26 8.90
N TYR A 76 6.45 9.45 8.42
CA TYR A 76 5.55 10.36 9.13
C TYR A 76 4.14 10.43 8.54
N ASP A 77 3.78 9.50 7.65
CA ASP A 77 2.39 9.34 7.23
C ASP A 77 1.58 8.71 8.37
N PHE A 78 0.75 9.54 9.00
CA PHE A 78 -0.16 9.12 10.06
C PHE A 78 -1.14 8.04 9.60
N VAL A 79 -1.70 8.15 8.40
CA VAL A 79 -2.70 7.21 7.89
C VAL A 79 -2.05 5.87 7.61
N GLY A 80 -0.93 5.86 6.89
CA GLY A 80 -0.22 4.63 6.56
C GLY A 80 0.39 3.94 7.77
N GLY A 81 1.08 4.70 8.63
CA GLY A 81 1.80 4.20 9.78
C GLY A 81 0.92 3.89 10.99
N VAL A 82 0.06 4.82 11.42
CA VAL A 82 -0.72 4.67 12.65
C VAL A 82 -2.04 3.95 12.40
N ILE A 83 -2.82 4.40 11.41
CA ILE A 83 -4.12 3.77 11.11
C ILE A 83 -3.92 2.42 10.43
N GLY A 84 -3.07 2.36 9.41
CA GLY A 84 -2.80 1.12 8.67
C GLY A 84 -1.81 0.18 9.35
N GLY A 85 -1.04 0.65 10.34
CA GLY A 85 -0.02 -0.16 11.00
C GLY A 85 1.12 -0.61 10.07
N ASN A 86 1.39 0.17 9.01
CA ASN A 86 2.36 -0.23 7.99
C ASN A 86 3.78 0.24 8.31
N PRO A 87 4.81 -0.54 7.95
CA PRO A 87 6.19 -0.10 8.06
C PRO A 87 6.46 1.09 7.14
N ALA A 88 7.43 1.93 7.53
CA ALA A 88 7.93 2.99 6.67
C ALA A 88 8.85 2.41 5.60
N THR A 89 8.71 2.86 4.35
CA THR A 89 9.60 2.47 3.23
C THR A 89 10.58 3.58 2.85
N PHE A 90 10.28 4.83 3.23
CA PHE A 90 11.15 6.01 3.09
C PHE A 90 10.83 7.06 4.16
N SER A 91 11.70 8.06 4.29
CA SER A 91 11.65 9.00 5.43
C SER A 91 12.13 10.43 5.12
N LYS A 92 12.36 10.76 3.85
CA LYS A 92 12.86 12.09 3.49
C LYS A 92 11.80 13.16 3.77
N VAL A 93 12.18 14.15 4.56
CA VAL A 93 11.38 15.34 4.87
C VAL A 93 12.20 16.61 4.71
N LEU A 94 11.52 17.75 4.69
CA LEU A 94 12.16 19.06 4.76
C LEU A 94 12.92 19.23 6.08
N ALA A 95 14.04 19.96 6.04
CA ALA A 95 14.86 20.24 7.21
C ALA A 95 14.04 20.94 8.32
N GLY A 96 14.24 20.52 9.57
CA GLY A 96 13.50 21.06 10.72
C GLY A 96 12.04 20.60 10.84
N SER A 97 11.60 19.66 9.98
CA SER A 97 10.31 19.01 10.12
C SER A 97 10.36 17.79 11.03
N ASN A 98 9.22 17.46 11.63
CA ASN A 98 9.05 16.33 12.53
C ASN A 98 7.69 15.68 12.33
N TRP A 99 7.44 14.58 13.05
CA TRP A 99 6.19 13.82 12.91
C TRP A 99 4.93 14.67 13.12
N TRP A 100 4.91 15.55 14.13
CA TRP A 100 3.75 16.41 14.41
C TRP A 100 3.48 17.42 13.30
N LYS A 101 4.53 18.10 12.80
CA LYS A 101 4.40 19.06 11.70
C LYS A 101 3.92 18.39 10.41
N GLU A 102 4.49 17.23 10.08
CA GLU A 102 4.08 16.50 8.87
C GLU A 102 2.66 15.95 9.00
N THR A 103 2.26 15.45 10.17
CA THR A 103 0.88 15.02 10.42
C THR A 103 -0.10 16.18 10.23
N TRP A 104 0.20 17.38 10.75
CA TRP A 104 -0.64 18.55 10.54
C TRP A 104 -0.77 18.93 9.05
N LYS A 105 0.36 18.93 8.31
CA LYS A 105 0.37 19.24 6.88
C LYS A 105 -0.51 18.31 6.04
N ILE A 106 -0.70 17.06 6.45
CA ILE A 106 -1.61 16.12 5.78
C ILE A 106 -3.03 16.72 5.66
N PHE A 107 -3.48 17.46 6.67
CA PHE A 107 -4.83 18.01 6.73
C PHE A 107 -4.95 19.44 6.20
N THR A 108 -3.84 20.19 6.15
CA THR A 108 -3.90 21.64 5.89
C THR A 108 -3.25 22.09 4.59
N THR A 109 -2.35 21.29 3.99
CA THR A 109 -1.50 21.78 2.90
C THR A 109 -1.13 20.70 1.88
N TYR A 110 -0.71 21.17 0.70
CA TYR A 110 0.03 20.39 -0.28
C TYR A 110 1.36 21.12 -0.59
N PRO A 111 2.50 20.41 -0.75
CA PRO A 111 2.70 18.97 -0.70
C PRO A 111 2.79 18.41 0.73
N SER A 112 2.33 17.18 0.96
CA SER A 112 2.39 16.49 2.25
C SER A 112 2.89 15.05 2.13
N VAL A 113 3.40 14.48 3.23
CA VAL A 113 3.88 13.09 3.29
C VAL A 113 2.82 12.04 2.91
N HIS A 114 1.53 12.38 3.01
CA HIS A 114 0.42 11.49 2.67
C HIS A 114 -0.05 11.65 1.22
N ALA A 115 0.21 12.78 0.58
CA ALA A 115 -0.18 13.02 -0.82
C ALA A 115 0.95 12.67 -1.82
N CYS A 116 2.21 12.70 -1.36
CA CYS A 116 3.38 12.60 -2.22
C CYS A 116 3.90 11.17 -2.39
N TYR A 117 3.15 10.36 -3.14
CA TYR A 117 3.48 8.97 -3.44
C TYR A 117 3.61 8.71 -4.96
N GLY A 118 4.18 7.56 -5.33
CA GLY A 118 4.37 7.19 -6.73
C GLY A 118 5.24 8.19 -7.49
N ASN A 119 4.88 8.48 -8.74
CA ASN A 119 5.59 9.41 -9.61
C ASN A 119 5.00 10.84 -9.52
N ALA A 120 4.82 11.34 -8.29
CA ALA A 120 4.20 12.63 -7.99
C ALA A 120 4.90 13.83 -8.67
N ASP A 121 4.33 15.03 -8.55
CA ASP A 121 4.89 16.24 -9.17
C ASP A 121 6.27 16.65 -8.63
N LEU A 122 6.84 17.70 -9.22
CA LEU A 122 8.16 18.21 -8.83
C LEU A 122 8.18 18.76 -7.40
N ALA A 123 7.07 19.34 -6.93
CA ALA A 123 6.96 19.88 -5.57
C ALA A 123 7.09 18.76 -4.52
N CYS A 124 6.36 17.65 -4.71
CA CYS A 124 6.47 16.44 -3.92
C CYS A 124 7.89 15.86 -3.96
N ARG A 125 8.49 15.73 -5.15
CA ARG A 125 9.85 15.15 -5.28
C ARG A 125 10.93 16.00 -4.61
N ARG A 126 10.78 17.32 -4.64
CA ARG A 126 11.68 18.25 -3.94
C ARG A 126 11.53 18.12 -2.43
N ALA A 127 10.28 18.11 -1.93
CA ALA A 127 9.99 18.07 -0.50
C ALA A 127 10.29 16.72 0.15
N TYR A 128 9.85 15.61 -0.46
CA TYR A 128 9.85 14.27 0.15
C TYR A 128 10.60 13.21 -0.67
N GLY A 129 11.19 13.57 -1.82
CA GLY A 129 11.96 12.65 -2.66
C GLY A 129 11.12 11.82 -3.63
N ASN A 130 11.78 10.88 -4.30
CA ASN A 130 11.16 10.02 -5.31
C ASN A 130 10.57 8.77 -4.66
N SER A 131 9.34 8.85 -4.15
CA SER A 131 8.66 7.74 -3.46
C SER A 131 8.69 6.42 -4.23
N TYR A 132 8.45 6.45 -5.54
CA TYR A 132 8.45 5.26 -6.40
C TYR A 132 9.75 4.45 -6.39
N LYS A 133 10.89 5.05 -6.02
CA LYS A 133 12.18 4.35 -5.87
C LYS A 133 12.30 3.55 -4.57
N HIS A 134 11.38 3.78 -3.63
CA HIS A 134 11.34 3.16 -2.31
C HIS A 134 10.15 2.23 -2.13
N ARG A 135 9.58 1.74 -3.24
CA ARG A 135 8.56 0.71 -3.22
C ARG A 135 9.14 -0.58 -2.67
N GLN A 136 8.49 -1.15 -1.67
CA GLN A 136 8.86 -2.43 -1.08
C GLN A 136 7.80 -3.48 -1.35
N LYS A 137 8.22 -4.71 -1.62
CA LYS A 137 7.30 -5.85 -1.68
C LYS A 137 7.08 -6.37 -0.27
N ILE A 138 5.83 -6.40 0.16
CA ILE A 138 5.41 -7.02 1.41
C ILE A 138 4.89 -8.41 1.08
N TYR A 139 5.70 -9.42 1.37
CA TYR A 139 5.35 -10.82 1.14
C TYR A 139 4.45 -11.35 2.25
N SER A 140 3.52 -12.22 1.88
CA SER A 140 2.66 -12.98 2.77
C SER A 140 3.50 -13.80 3.73
N ASN A 141 3.25 -13.66 5.03
CA ASN A 141 3.85 -14.52 6.05
C ASN A 141 3.13 -15.88 6.17
N LYS A 142 2.10 -16.11 5.33
CA LYS A 142 1.42 -17.39 5.12
C LYS A 142 1.88 -18.09 3.86
N SER A 143 2.76 -17.48 3.07
CA SER A 143 3.38 -18.14 1.92
C SER A 143 4.37 -19.19 2.42
N GLY A 144 4.54 -20.27 1.64
CA GLY A 144 5.58 -21.26 1.90
C GLY A 144 7.01 -20.78 1.62
N ARG A 145 7.20 -19.48 1.30
CA ARG A 145 8.53 -18.90 1.06
C ARG A 145 9.30 -18.84 2.37
N LYS A 146 10.52 -19.38 2.36
CA LYS A 146 11.49 -19.16 3.45
C LYS A 146 11.84 -17.67 3.46
N LYS A 147 11.71 -17.03 4.62
CA LYS A 147 12.12 -15.64 4.85
C LYS A 147 13.63 -15.50 4.84
#